data_AF-K8MZG2-F1
#
_entry.id   AF-K8MZG2-F1
#
_cell.length_a   1.000
_cell.length_b   1.000
_cell.length_c   1.000
_cell.angle_alpha   90.00
_cell.angle_beta   90.00
_cell.angle_gamma   90.00
#
_symmetry.space_group_name_H-M   'P 1'
#
loop_
_entity.id
_entity.type
_entity.pdbx_description
1 polymer ?
#
loop_
_entity_poly.entity_id
_entity_poly.type
_entity_poly.pdbx_seq_one_letter_code
_entity_poly.pdbx_strand_id
1 'polypeptide(L)'
;MIIKLKNKIESEVAKIGNLKLDEFGIYFSEQPPYFPEGISVIEDGNGRYNLAFTERGEIRSEISKLDDNEVIYQILKIIMKNISSHNIDEKDVDLIDKLIKNNEFEKVSQLVEKVKENRYRYEKELFEKISPLYTSWYEREHS
;
A
#
# COMPACT_ATOMS: atom_id res chain seq x y z
N MET A 1 16.34 -4.25 -15.57
CA MET A 1 16.65 -3.65 -14.24
C MET A 1 15.67 -4.08 -13.15
N ILE A 2 14.51 -4.61 -13.55
CA ILE A 2 13.43 -5.05 -12.68
C ILE A 2 13.81 -6.03 -11.57
N ILE A 3 14.75 -6.96 -11.79
CA ILE A 3 15.23 -7.89 -10.73
C ILE A 3 15.93 -7.12 -9.60
N LYS A 4 16.72 -6.09 -9.95
CA LYS A 4 17.41 -5.26 -8.96
C LYS A 4 16.40 -4.44 -8.15
N LEU A 5 15.37 -3.89 -8.82
CA LEU A 5 14.28 -3.18 -8.15
C LEU A 5 13.50 -4.11 -7.22
N LYS A 6 13.12 -5.30 -7.70
CA LYS A 6 12.44 -6.33 -6.90
C LYS A 6 13.20 -6.65 -5.62
N ASN A 7 14.50 -6.95 -5.73
CA ASN A 7 15.33 -7.28 -4.56
C ASN A 7 15.42 -6.11 -3.55
N LYS A 8 15.48 -4.86 -4.04
CA LYS A 8 15.44 -3.68 -3.16
C LYS A 8 14.10 -3.60 -2.41
N ILE A 9 12.98 -3.77 -3.11
CA ILE A 9 11.64 -3.75 -2.51
C ILE A 9 11.49 -4.85 -1.47
N GLU A 10 11.89 -6.09 -1.80
CA GLU A 10 11.85 -7.22 -0.86
C GLU A 10 12.70 -6.94 0.39
N SER A 11 13.88 -6.33 0.23
CA SER A 11 14.73 -5.93 1.37
C SER A 11 14.10 -4.85 2.25
N GLU A 12 13.36 -3.90 1.68
CA GLU A 12 12.66 -2.87 2.46
C GLU A 12 11.43 -3.45 3.17
N VAL A 13 10.67 -4.32 2.50
CA VAL A 13 9.51 -5.02 3.06
C VAL A 13 9.92 -5.95 4.20
N ALA A 14 11.07 -6.62 4.11
CA ALA A 14 11.60 -7.47 5.17
C ALA A 14 11.84 -6.73 6.51
N LYS A 15 12.03 -5.40 6.49
CA LYS A 15 12.17 -4.57 7.70
C LYS A 15 10.84 -4.41 8.46
N ILE A 16 9.72 -4.57 7.76
CA ILE A 16 8.37 -4.48 8.31
C ILE A 16 7.97 -5.82 8.95
N GLY A 17 8.37 -6.93 8.32
CA GLY A 17 8.09 -8.29 8.79
C GLY A 17 8.40 -9.33 7.72
N ASN A 18 8.09 -10.59 8.00
CA ASN A 18 8.24 -11.70 7.05
C ASN A 18 7.06 -11.74 6.06
N LEU A 19 6.99 -10.71 5.21
CA LEU A 19 5.91 -10.50 4.23
C LEU A 19 6.38 -10.85 2.83
N LYS A 20 5.50 -11.43 2.02
CA LYS A 20 5.81 -11.71 0.61
C LYS A 20 4.99 -10.82 -0.31
N LEU A 21 5.61 -10.34 -1.39
CA LEU A 21 4.96 -9.40 -2.33
C LEU A 21 3.75 -10.01 -3.06
N ASP A 22 3.74 -11.33 -3.28
CA ASP A 22 2.62 -12.05 -3.89
C ASP A 22 1.38 -12.13 -2.98
N GLU A 23 1.54 -12.09 -1.65
CA GLU A 23 0.43 -11.98 -0.68
C GLU A 23 -0.35 -10.67 -0.84
N PHE A 24 0.29 -9.64 -1.41
CA PHE A 24 -0.33 -8.35 -1.72
C PHE A 24 -0.71 -8.21 -3.20
N GLY A 25 -0.60 -9.31 -3.98
CA GLY A 25 -0.88 -9.31 -5.41
C GLY A 25 0.08 -8.43 -6.22
N ILE A 26 1.34 -8.33 -5.80
CA ILE A 26 2.36 -7.53 -6.50
C ILE A 26 3.26 -8.45 -7.33
N TYR A 27 3.32 -8.16 -8.63
CA TYR A 27 4.04 -8.94 -9.62
C TYR A 27 5.02 -8.07 -10.39
N PHE A 28 6.13 -8.66 -10.83
CA PHE A 28 7.16 -7.98 -11.62
C PHE A 28 7.27 -8.63 -12.98
N SER A 29 7.21 -7.84 -14.06
CA SER A 29 7.33 -8.34 -15.43
C SER A 29 8.01 -7.31 -16.33
N GLU A 30 8.79 -7.77 -17.30
CA GLU A 30 9.34 -6.89 -18.34
C GLU A 30 8.27 -6.57 -19.41
N GLN A 31 7.36 -7.51 -19.69
CA GLN A 31 6.13 -7.31 -20.47
C GLN A 31 5.28 -8.57 -20.33
N PRO A 32 4.20 -8.57 -19.52
CA PRO A 32 3.49 -9.81 -19.26
C PRO A 32 2.61 -10.18 -20.47
N PRO A 33 2.60 -11.45 -20.93
CA PRO A 33 1.65 -11.92 -21.94
C PRO A 33 0.20 -11.94 -21.44
N TYR A 34 0.01 -11.83 -20.12
CA TYR A 34 -1.27 -11.71 -19.42
C TYR A 34 -1.04 -10.95 -18.12
N PHE A 35 -1.88 -9.95 -17.82
CA PHE A 35 -1.78 -9.20 -16.57
C PHE A 35 -2.41 -9.99 -15.41
N PRO A 36 -1.61 -10.46 -14.43
CA PRO A 36 -2.16 -11.10 -13.24
C PRO A 36 -2.97 -10.09 -12.44
N GLU A 37 -4.12 -10.51 -11.90
CA GLU A 37 -4.97 -9.65 -11.07
C GLU A 37 -4.19 -9.09 -9.87
N GLY A 38 -4.24 -7.77 -9.68
CA GLY A 38 -3.41 -7.04 -8.72
C GLY A 38 -2.55 -5.97 -9.37
N ILE A 39 -1.30 -5.85 -8.93
CA ILE A 39 -0.39 -4.77 -9.30
C ILE A 39 0.78 -5.36 -10.08
N SER A 40 0.93 -4.94 -11.33
CA SER A 40 2.08 -5.30 -12.16
C SER A 40 3.07 -4.14 -12.22
N VAL A 41 4.30 -4.39 -11.76
CA VAL A 41 5.46 -3.50 -11.97
C VAL A 41 6.08 -3.86 -13.32
N ILE A 42 6.04 -2.92 -14.26
CA ILE A 42 6.45 -3.14 -15.65
C ILE A 42 7.61 -2.19 -15.98
N GLU A 43 8.74 -2.71 -16.44
CA GLU A 43 9.87 -1.89 -16.89
C GLU A 43 9.63 -1.36 -18.31
N ASP A 44 9.79 -0.05 -18.54
CA ASP A 44 9.51 0.59 -19.84
C ASP A 44 10.71 0.56 -20.82
N GLY A 45 11.81 -0.09 -20.43
CA GLY A 45 13.06 -0.18 -21.20
C GLY A 45 14.01 1.01 -21.06
N ASN A 46 13.59 2.11 -20.41
CA ASN A 46 14.40 3.31 -20.19
C ASN A 46 14.86 3.46 -18.73
N GLY A 47 14.78 2.37 -17.96
CA GLY A 47 15.03 2.40 -16.52
C GLY A 47 13.95 3.13 -15.73
N ARG A 48 12.76 3.28 -16.32
CA ARG A 48 11.54 3.71 -15.64
C ARG A 48 10.57 2.55 -15.59
N TYR A 49 9.54 2.70 -14.76
CA TYR A 49 8.55 1.66 -14.52
C TYR A 49 7.15 2.22 -14.56
N ASN A 50 6.22 1.34 -14.90
CA ASN A 50 4.80 1.57 -14.79
C ASN A 50 4.22 0.63 -13.73
N LEU A 51 3.35 1.16 -12.88
CA LEU A 51 2.52 0.39 -11.98
C LEU A 51 1.13 0.25 -12.60
N ALA A 52 0.86 -0.92 -13.18
CA ALA A 52 -0.44 -1.23 -13.77
C ALA A 52 -1.32 -1.95 -12.74
N PHE A 53 -2.46 -1.35 -12.43
CA PHE A 53 -3.48 -1.94 -11.57
C PHE A 53 -4.47 -2.68 -12.46
N THR A 54 -4.61 -3.98 -12.21
CA THR A 54 -5.33 -4.87 -13.11
C THR A 54 -6.39 -5.66 -12.37
N GLU A 55 -7.54 -5.80 -13.03
CA GLU A 55 -8.70 -6.51 -12.51
C GLU A 55 -9.29 -7.33 -13.66
N ARG A 56 -9.50 -8.64 -13.45
CA ARG A 56 -10.01 -9.57 -14.49
C ARG A 56 -9.19 -9.55 -15.80
N GLY A 57 -7.88 -9.39 -15.68
CA GLY A 57 -6.94 -9.38 -16.82
C GLY A 57 -6.89 -8.08 -17.62
N GLU A 58 -7.61 -7.03 -17.20
CA GLU A 58 -7.59 -5.70 -17.82
C GLU A 58 -6.87 -4.68 -16.93
N ILE A 59 -6.10 -3.77 -17.53
CA ILE A 59 -5.55 -2.61 -16.82
C ILE A 59 -6.71 -1.64 -16.54
N ARG A 60 -6.99 -1.38 -15.26
CA ARG A 60 -7.98 -0.41 -14.80
C ARG A 60 -7.39 0.98 -14.60
N SER A 61 -6.14 1.04 -14.15
CA SER A 61 -5.40 2.28 -14.00
C SER A 61 -3.90 2.02 -14.05
N GLU A 62 -3.14 3.06 -14.31
CA GLU A 62 -1.69 2.98 -14.43
C GLU A 62 -1.04 4.24 -13.89
N ILE A 63 0.09 4.07 -13.18
CA ILE A 63 1.00 5.16 -12.86
C ILE A 63 2.29 4.90 -13.65
N SER A 64 2.56 5.76 -14.63
CA SER A 64 3.65 5.55 -15.58
C SER A 64 4.90 6.36 -15.26
N LYS A 65 6.05 5.94 -15.79
CA LYS A 65 7.33 6.69 -15.80
C LYS A 65 7.94 6.93 -14.41
N LEU A 66 7.71 6.01 -13.49
CA LEU A 66 8.26 6.05 -12.15
C LEU A 66 9.74 5.65 -12.16
N ASP A 67 10.56 6.30 -11.35
CA ASP A 67 11.91 5.81 -11.03
C ASP A 67 11.90 4.75 -9.91
N ASP A 68 13.07 4.16 -9.63
CA ASP A 68 13.25 3.15 -8.57
C ASP A 68 12.63 3.58 -7.22
N ASN A 69 12.84 4.83 -6.79
CA ASN A 69 12.40 5.29 -5.47
C ASN A 69 10.89 5.50 -5.44
N GLU A 70 10.33 6.03 -6.53
CA GLU A 70 8.89 6.23 -6.66
C GLU A 70 8.14 4.89 -6.67
N VAL A 71 8.66 3.87 -7.36
CA VAL A 71 8.06 2.52 -7.32
C VAL A 71 8.14 1.92 -5.92
N ILE A 72 9.32 1.96 -5.29
CA ILE A 72 9.50 1.45 -3.92
C ILE A 72 8.49 2.11 -2.98
N TYR A 73 8.34 3.43 -3.04
CA TYR A 73 7.40 4.17 -2.22
C TYR A 73 5.95 3.73 -2.44
N GLN A 74 5.49 3.66 -3.69
CA GLN A 74 4.10 3.28 -3.99
C GLN A 74 3.79 1.85 -3.51
N ILE A 75 4.72 0.91 -3.72
CA ILE A 75 4.57 -0.46 -3.26
C ILE A 75 4.51 -0.53 -1.72
N LEU A 76 5.43 0.14 -1.02
CA LEU A 76 5.41 0.18 0.44
C LEU A 76 4.11 0.81 0.97
N LYS A 77 3.66 1.92 0.36
CA LYS A 77 2.40 2.58 0.71
C LYS A 77 1.20 1.64 0.58
N ILE A 78 1.15 0.83 -0.48
CA ILE A 78 0.08 -0.16 -0.68
C ILE A 78 0.12 -1.24 0.41
N ILE A 79 1.29 -1.82 0.66
CA ILE A 79 1.49 -2.87 1.69
C ILE A 79 1.08 -2.33 3.06
N MET A 80 1.53 -1.13 3.42
CA MET A 80 1.28 -0.54 4.73
C MET A 80 -0.18 -0.17 4.91
N LYS A 81 -0.84 0.37 3.87
CA LYS A 81 -2.30 0.60 3.89
C LYS A 81 -3.09 -0.69 4.05
N ASN A 82 -2.61 -1.78 3.46
CA ASN A 82 -3.25 -3.08 3.60
C ASN A 82 -3.08 -3.61 5.04
N ILE A 83 -1.86 -3.65 5.58
CA ILE A 83 -1.60 -4.07 6.97
C ILE A 83 -2.38 -3.21 7.97
N SER A 84 -2.36 -1.89 7.79
CA SER A 84 -3.05 -0.96 8.70
C SER A 84 -4.57 -1.14 8.67
N SER A 85 -5.15 -1.52 7.53
CA SER A 85 -6.57 -1.85 7.43
C SER A 85 -6.94 -3.15 8.16
N HIS A 86 -5.99 -4.09 8.27
CA HIS A 86 -6.18 -5.34 9.01
C HIS A 86 -5.90 -5.21 10.51
N ASN A 87 -5.20 -4.15 10.94
CA ASN A 87 -4.96 -3.83 12.35
C ASN A 87 -6.06 -2.96 12.98
N ILE A 88 -7.17 -2.73 12.27
CA ILE A 88 -8.37 -2.19 12.90
C ILE A 88 -8.88 -3.26 13.86
N ASP A 89 -9.07 -2.90 15.14
CA ASP A 89 -9.51 -3.85 16.17
C ASP A 89 -10.88 -4.40 15.77
N GLU A 90 -11.04 -5.73 15.75
CA GLU A 90 -12.30 -6.39 15.40
C GLU A 90 -13.45 -5.88 16.29
N LYS A 91 -13.11 -5.47 17.52
CA LYS A 91 -14.02 -4.81 18.45
C LYS A 91 -14.53 -3.45 17.97
N ASP A 92 -13.69 -2.67 17.29
CA ASP A 92 -14.07 -1.38 16.73
C ASP A 92 -15.03 -1.59 15.54
N VAL A 93 -14.80 -2.63 14.73
CA VAL A 93 -15.70 -3.01 13.62
C VAL A 93 -17.07 -3.46 14.14
N ASP A 94 -17.09 -4.35 15.14
CA ASP A 94 -18.32 -4.81 15.80
C ASP A 94 -19.08 -3.69 16.49
N LEU A 95 -18.36 -2.74 17.09
CA LEU A 95 -18.96 -1.58 17.75
C LEU A 95 -19.57 -0.62 16.72
N ILE A 96 -18.89 -0.37 15.59
CA ILE A 96 -19.43 0.42 14.48
C ILE A 96 -20.73 -0.19 13.96
N ASP A 97 -20.76 -1.50 13.70
CA ASP A 97 -21.97 -2.19 13.22
C ASP A 97 -23.14 -2.09 14.21
N LYS A 98 -22.88 -2.23 15.52
CA LYS A 98 -23.90 -2.02 16.56
C LYS A 98 -24.42 -0.59 16.60
N LEU A 99 -23.54 0.41 16.51
CA LEU A 99 -23.93 1.82 16.55
C LEU A 99 -24.74 2.21 15.31
N ILE A 100 -24.41 1.68 14.13
CA ILE A 100 -25.19 1.88 12.89
C ILE A 100 -26.58 1.27 13.06
N LYS A 101 -26.69 0.03 13.56
CA LYS A 101 -27.98 -0.63 13.82
C LYS A 101 -28.87 0.13 14.82
N ASN A 102 -28.26 0.91 15.72
CA ASN A 102 -28.95 1.74 16.70
C ASN A 102 -29.17 3.20 16.24
N ASN A 103 -28.84 3.55 14.99
CA ASN A 103 -28.91 4.92 14.44
C ASN A 103 -28.05 5.96 15.20
N GLU A 104 -26.96 5.55 15.85
CA GLU A 104 -26.08 6.42 16.64
C GLU A 104 -24.92 7.01 15.80
N PHE A 105 -25.25 7.67 14.70
CA PHE A 105 -24.29 8.10 13.67
C PHE A 105 -23.22 9.10 14.16
N GLU A 106 -23.53 9.96 15.12
CA GLU A 106 -22.55 10.88 15.74
C GLU A 106 -21.39 10.10 16.38
N LYS A 107 -21.71 9.02 17.09
CA LYS A 107 -20.74 8.15 17.76
C LYS A 107 -19.96 7.32 16.73
N VAL A 108 -20.60 6.89 15.65
CA VAL A 108 -19.93 6.25 14.51
C VAL A 108 -18.89 7.21 13.92
N SER A 109 -19.24 8.48 13.69
CA SER A 109 -18.31 9.46 13.13
C SER A 109 -17.08 9.66 14.03
N GLN A 110 -17.29 9.80 15.34
CA GLN A 110 -16.18 9.94 16.31
C GLN A 110 -15.28 8.70 16.35
N LEU A 111 -15.87 7.51 16.31
CA LEU A 111 -15.13 6.25 16.33
C LEU A 111 -14.35 6.04 15.03
N VAL A 112 -14.95 6.35 13.89
CA VAL A 112 -14.30 6.30 12.56
C VAL A 112 -13.11 7.26 12.49
N GLU A 113 -13.25 8.49 12.99
CA GLU A 113 -12.12 9.43 13.04
C GLU A 113 -10.98 8.93 13.94
N LYS A 114 -11.30 8.38 15.12
CA LYS A 114 -10.29 7.78 15.99
C LYS A 114 -9.57 6.58 15.35
N VAL A 115 -10.31 5.72 14.64
CA VAL A 115 -9.73 4.58 13.91
C VAL A 115 -8.82 5.09 12.77
N LYS A 116 -9.22 6.14 12.06
CA LYS A 116 -8.39 6.79 11.03
C LYS A 116 -7.10 7.40 11.61
N GLU A 117 -7.18 8.12 12.72
CA GLU A 117 -6.00 8.70 13.39
C GLU A 117 -5.03 7.62 13.86
N ASN A 118 -5.55 6.55 14.47
CA ASN A 118 -4.74 5.42 14.91
C ASN A 118 -4.06 4.71 13.72
N ARG A 119 -4.81 4.52 12.62
CA ARG A 119 -4.30 3.98 11.36
C ARG A 119 -3.17 4.85 10.81
N TYR A 120 -3.37 6.18 10.77
CA TYR A 120 -2.37 7.13 10.30
C TYR A 120 -1.10 7.09 11.15
N ARG A 121 -1.24 7.07 12.48
CA ARG A 121 -0.08 6.97 13.39
C ARG A 121 0.69 5.67 13.16
N TYR A 122 -0.02 4.55 13.03
CA TYR A 122 0.59 3.25 12.77
C TYR A 122 1.31 3.20 11.41
N GLU A 123 0.69 3.72 10.35
CA GLU A 123 1.33 3.85 9.03
C GLU A 123 2.61 4.69 9.13
N LYS A 124 2.58 5.83 9.82
CA LYS A 124 3.75 6.70 10.03
C LYS A 124 4.87 5.98 10.77
N GLU A 125 4.58 5.31 11.87
CA GLU A 125 5.57 4.55 12.65
C GLU A 125 6.23 3.43 11.81
N LEU A 126 5.46 2.76 10.95
CA LEU A 126 6.02 1.77 10.04
C LEU A 126 6.92 2.43 8.96
N PHE A 127 6.57 3.61 8.45
CA PHE A 127 7.38 4.32 7.44
C PHE A 127 8.71 4.78 8.03
N GLU A 128 8.69 5.29 9.26
CA GLU A 128 9.89 5.68 9.99
C GLU A 128 10.85 4.51 10.23
N LYS A 129 10.34 3.29 10.44
CA LYS A 129 11.17 2.07 10.59
C LYS A 129 11.89 1.68 9.30
N ILE A 130 11.35 2.04 8.13
CA ILE A 130 11.88 1.64 6.83
C ILE A 130 12.96 2.64 6.37
N SER A 131 12.66 3.95 6.35
CA SER A 131 13.67 5.00 6.16
C SER A 131 13.15 6.45 6.40
N PRO A 132 13.97 7.34 7.00
CA PRO A 132 13.64 8.75 7.25
C PRO A 132 13.35 9.58 5.99
N LEU A 133 13.93 9.20 4.84
CA LEU A 133 13.69 9.90 3.58
C LEU A 133 12.25 9.70 3.07
N TYR A 134 11.61 8.58 3.43
CA TYR A 134 10.21 8.31 3.06
C TYR A 134 9.22 9.03 3.98
N THR A 135 9.56 9.24 5.25
CA THR A 135 8.77 10.05 6.18
C THR A 135 8.57 11.48 5.65
N SER A 136 9.64 12.10 5.14
CA SER A 136 9.58 13.47 4.58
C SER A 136 8.66 13.59 3.35
N TRP A 137 8.56 12.54 2.53
CA TRP A 137 7.64 12.51 1.39
C TRP A 137 6.19 12.23 1.80
N TYR A 138 5.98 11.31 2.75
CA TYR A 138 4.66 11.03 3.32
C TYR A 138 4.03 12.26 3.98
N GLU A 139 4.82 13.02 4.75
CA GLU A 139 4.37 14.28 5.38
C GLU A 139 4.00 15.35 4.35
N ARG A 140 4.60 15.33 3.15
CA ARG A 140 4.27 16.26 2.05
C ARG A 140 2.95 15.91 1.36
N GLU A 141 2.61 14.65 1.20
CA GLU A 141 1.31 14.24 0.60
C GLU A 141 0.13 14.43 1.54
N HIS A 142 0.37 14.50 2.86
CA HIS A 142 -0.65 14.54 3.90
C HIS A 142 -0.69 15.86 4.70
N SER A 143 0.07 16.89 4.29
CA SER A 143 -0.07 18.29 4.75
C SER A 143 -1.05 19.07 3.90
#